data_AF-A0AAU9X858-F1
#
_entry.id   AF-A0AAU9X858-F1
#
_cell.length_a   1.000
_cell.length_b   1.000
_cell.length_c   1.000
_cell.angle_alpha   90.00
_cell.angle_beta   90.00
_cell.angle_gamma   90.00
#
_symmetry.space_group_name_H-M   'P 1'
#
loop_
_entity.id
_entity.type
_entity.pdbx_description
1 polymer ?
#
loop_
_entity_poly.entity_id
_entity_poly.type
_entity_poly.pdbx_seq_one_letter_code
_entity_poly.pdbx_strand_id
1 'polypeptide(L)'
;MLYFDVETKTWKNLPVASPPIEATRCFCAVSVCDKLMVTAQDSLGYCIYRYDTEANVWERLPHSGNDISKLCVTDEYMYLVNVNHHCRACQRYSFAKRQWQAFPSTVRKKSRGQPLRNISGAVVLNSKVYVLERNQHDYIDFSKPAVLHCFDPHKNIWEVKATTSSHQLESILTVVKSKLYVAGGEDISTDRLCGTKPASAEMYNEETNTWSVVEQKFIPDNNLNAMEIEGRVYFIINKFPIDSGIRTADGPLNSAVLNEWENLRKIDNNAALGYMVMNRGSGESQAKMVAHADILLSKCAQFRNESQFIDVRLKVGEDIFPAHRIVLAANSDYFYAMFTDGMKESNQDVIELKDESISPDVFKIILDSIYTGDLLLNEQSVSKVLAAADHLQVASAVHQCCNFLLTEFVKIRLDFETYCRIWEIALSYGLKDLQDAAECNVAKMYTDVCESKEFLTHIGGNQLTSLLSRDDLSAPSKTFILKSVMQWINYKKEERMAVAAKVIGAVRLGLVDITVALDDLNTEEMQQVPDIHN
;
A
#
# COMPACT_ATOMS: atom_id res chain seq x y z
N MET A 1 -3.61 -14.02 30.38
CA MET A 1 -4.00 -12.85 29.56
C MET A 1 -5.12 -12.13 30.30
N LEU A 2 -5.04 -10.81 30.40
CA LEU A 2 -6.08 -9.99 31.04
C LEU A 2 -6.75 -9.12 29.97
N TYR A 3 -8.03 -8.82 30.13
CA TYR A 3 -8.70 -7.75 29.41
C TYR A 3 -9.23 -6.73 30.41
N PHE A 4 -9.25 -5.47 30.02
CA PHE A 4 -9.86 -4.43 30.82
C PHE A 4 -11.34 -4.30 30.44
N ASP A 5 -12.23 -4.46 31.42
CA ASP A 5 -13.66 -4.25 31.23
C ASP A 5 -13.98 -2.76 31.47
N VAL A 6 -14.34 -2.04 30.41
CA VAL A 6 -14.65 -0.60 30.48
C VAL A 6 -15.93 -0.33 31.28
N GLU A 7 -16.91 -1.23 31.28
CA GLU A 7 -18.17 -1.06 32.02
C GLU A 7 -17.95 -1.23 33.52
N THR A 8 -17.20 -2.27 33.90
CA THR A 8 -16.91 -2.56 35.32
C THR A 8 -15.64 -1.87 35.82
N LYS A 9 -14.91 -1.16 34.96
CA LYS A 9 -13.62 -0.49 35.20
C LYS A 9 -12.56 -1.38 35.88
N THR A 10 -12.52 -2.67 35.56
CA THR A 10 -11.64 -3.66 36.23
C THR A 10 -10.95 -4.61 35.25
N TRP A 11 -9.77 -5.09 35.65
CA TRP A 11 -9.07 -6.15 34.91
C TRP A 11 -9.71 -7.52 35.16
N LYS A 12 -10.04 -8.22 34.09
CA LYS A 12 -10.63 -9.57 34.12
C LYS A 12 -9.72 -10.57 33.41
N ASN A 13 -9.72 -11.81 33.89
CA ASN A 13 -9.01 -12.90 33.24
C ASN A 13 -9.73 -13.33 31.96
N LEU A 14 -8.99 -13.48 30.87
CA LEU A 14 -9.45 -14.23 29.71
C LEU A 14 -9.33 -15.74 30.00
N PRO A 15 -10.17 -16.58 29.36
CA PRO A 15 -10.03 -18.03 29.43
C PRO A 15 -8.58 -18.45 29.17
N VAL A 16 -8.10 -19.46 29.91
CA VAL A 16 -6.75 -19.97 29.71
C VAL A 16 -6.70 -20.64 28.35
N ALA A 17 -5.91 -20.07 27.45
CA ALA A 17 -5.65 -20.64 26.13
C ALA A 17 -4.85 -21.93 26.24
N SER A 18 -5.11 -22.88 25.33
CA SER A 18 -4.42 -24.17 25.28
C SER A 18 -3.81 -24.39 23.88
N PRO A 19 -2.47 -24.49 23.73
CA PRO A 19 -1.46 -24.43 24.79
C PRO A 19 -1.29 -23.00 25.35
N PRO A 20 -0.75 -22.87 26.58
CA PRO A 20 -0.42 -21.57 27.15
C PRO A 20 0.70 -20.90 26.35
N ILE A 21 0.75 -19.57 26.40
CA ILE A 21 1.86 -18.82 25.82
C ILE A 21 3.15 -19.11 26.61
N GLU A 22 4.21 -19.50 25.91
CA GLU A 22 5.53 -19.82 26.50
C GLU A 22 6.48 -18.61 26.52
N ALA A 23 5.95 -17.41 26.25
CA ALA A 23 6.71 -16.17 26.22
C ALA A 23 7.25 -15.79 27.61
N THR A 24 8.55 -15.52 27.67
CA THR A 24 9.21 -14.95 28.86
C THR A 24 9.09 -13.43 28.92
N ARG A 25 8.97 -12.76 27.76
CA ARG A 25 8.78 -11.31 27.65
C ARG A 25 7.97 -10.97 26.40
N CYS A 26 7.06 -10.01 26.50
CA CYS A 26 6.28 -9.48 25.38
C CYS A 26 6.68 -8.03 25.09
N PHE A 27 6.63 -7.59 23.83
CA PHE A 27 7.12 -6.27 23.43
C PHE A 27 6.05 -5.37 22.81
N CYS A 28 5.20 -5.93 21.95
CA CYS A 28 4.16 -5.20 21.22
C CYS A 28 3.05 -6.17 20.81
N ALA A 29 1.80 -5.71 20.86
CA ALA A 29 0.64 -6.45 20.40
C ALA A 29 -0.14 -5.61 19.37
N VAL A 30 -0.59 -6.24 18.30
CA VAL A 30 -1.43 -5.62 17.28
C VAL A 30 -2.52 -6.59 16.84
N SER A 31 -3.71 -6.08 16.58
CA SER A 31 -4.81 -6.87 16.01
C SER A 31 -4.68 -6.88 14.48
N VAL A 32 -4.75 -8.07 13.88
CA VAL A 32 -4.81 -8.29 12.44
C VAL A 32 -6.07 -9.12 12.18
N CYS A 33 -7.09 -8.51 11.57
CA CYS A 33 -8.42 -9.09 11.47
C CYS A 33 -8.90 -9.53 12.87
N ASP A 34 -9.28 -10.80 13.05
CA ASP A 34 -9.73 -11.36 14.33
C ASP A 34 -8.61 -12.04 15.14
N LYS A 35 -7.34 -11.81 14.79
CA LYS A 35 -6.19 -12.44 15.46
C LYS A 35 -5.33 -11.41 16.15
N LEU A 36 -4.89 -11.73 17.37
CA LEU A 36 -3.93 -10.89 18.09
C LEU A 36 -2.52 -11.39 17.80
N MET A 37 -1.71 -10.52 17.21
CA MET A 37 -0.29 -10.78 16.93
C MET A 37 0.54 -10.15 18.02
N VAL A 38 1.29 -10.96 18.76
CA VAL A 38 2.14 -10.53 19.88
C VAL A 38 3.58 -10.87 19.57
N THR A 39 4.41 -9.83 19.60
CA THR A 39 5.86 -10.00 19.55
C THR A 39 6.41 -10.37 20.91
N ALA A 40 7.22 -11.43 20.98
CA ALA A 40 7.70 -11.96 22.23
C ALA A 40 9.09 -12.60 22.13
N GLN A 41 9.64 -12.93 23.29
CA GLN A 41 10.84 -13.74 23.44
C GLN A 41 10.49 -14.97 24.30
N ASP A 42 10.84 -16.15 23.79
CA ASP A 42 10.73 -17.44 24.48
C ASP A 42 12.10 -18.13 24.60
N SER A 43 12.12 -19.37 25.08
CA SER A 43 13.34 -20.18 25.25
C SER A 43 14.07 -20.49 23.93
N LEU A 44 13.38 -20.44 22.80
CA LEU A 44 13.93 -20.68 21.46
C LEU A 44 14.36 -19.38 20.77
N GLY A 45 14.09 -18.23 21.38
CA GLY A 45 14.50 -16.91 20.93
C GLY A 45 13.32 -15.98 20.66
N TYR A 46 13.52 -15.09 19.69
CA TYR A 46 12.54 -14.09 19.31
C TYR A 46 11.47 -14.68 18.38
N CYS A 47 10.20 -14.49 18.70
CA CYS A 47 9.07 -15.05 17.95
C CYS A 47 7.86 -14.11 17.89
N ILE A 48 6.90 -14.49 17.04
CA ILE A 48 5.59 -13.85 16.98
C ILE A 48 4.56 -14.90 17.37
N TYR A 49 3.81 -14.62 18.42
CA TYR A 49 2.65 -15.41 18.80
C TYR A 49 1.40 -14.87 18.11
N ARG A 50 0.60 -15.79 17.58
CA ARG A 50 -0.72 -15.51 17.03
C ARG A 50 -1.76 -16.10 17.97
N TYR A 51 -2.62 -15.27 18.52
CA TYR A 51 -3.79 -15.72 19.26
C TYR A 51 -4.97 -15.81 18.33
N ASP A 52 -5.60 -16.98 18.32
CA ASP A 52 -6.88 -17.20 17.69
C ASP A 52 -7.99 -17.08 18.74
N THR A 53 -8.83 -16.04 18.62
CA THR A 53 -9.89 -15.76 19.58
C THR A 53 -11.03 -16.75 19.54
N GLU A 54 -11.27 -17.37 18.38
CA GLU A 54 -12.36 -18.34 18.20
C GLU A 54 -11.96 -19.69 18.78
N ALA A 55 -10.74 -20.13 18.49
CA ALA A 55 -10.23 -21.40 19.00
C ALA A 55 -9.71 -21.28 20.46
N ASN A 56 -9.44 -20.06 20.95
CA ASN A 56 -8.76 -19.81 22.23
C ASN A 56 -7.38 -20.54 22.28
N VAL A 57 -6.62 -20.42 21.19
CA VAL A 57 -5.32 -21.11 21.01
C VAL A 57 -4.24 -20.10 20.68
N TRP A 58 -3.06 -20.27 21.29
CA TRP A 58 -1.84 -19.61 20.85
C TRP A 58 -1.09 -20.47 19.86
N GLU A 59 -0.63 -19.84 18.79
CA GLU A 59 0.27 -20.43 17.81
C GLU A 59 1.57 -19.64 17.77
N ARG A 60 2.69 -20.35 17.86
CA ARG A 60 4.02 -19.76 17.72
C ARG A 60 4.39 -19.73 16.24
N LEU A 61 4.56 -18.55 15.68
CA LEU A 61 5.09 -18.39 14.33
C LEU A 61 6.62 -18.22 14.38
N PRO A 62 7.37 -19.01 13.59
CA PRO A 62 8.82 -18.87 13.53
C PRO A 62 9.19 -17.52 12.91
N HIS A 63 10.11 -16.81 13.54
CA HIS A 63 10.67 -15.56 13.05
C HIS A 63 12.19 -15.68 12.95
N SER A 64 12.78 -15.21 11.85
CA SER A 64 14.21 -15.34 11.55
C SER A 64 15.06 -14.13 11.98
N GLY A 65 14.46 -13.16 12.68
CA GLY A 65 15.12 -11.94 13.15
C GLY A 65 15.74 -12.05 14.55
N ASN A 66 16.87 -11.38 14.75
CA ASN A 66 17.62 -11.37 16.01
C ASN A 66 17.16 -10.30 17.01
N ASP A 67 16.14 -9.50 16.67
CA ASP A 67 15.64 -8.43 17.52
C ASP A 67 14.21 -8.10 17.12
N ILE A 68 13.27 -8.13 18.06
CA ILE A 68 11.85 -7.95 17.76
C ILE A 68 11.34 -6.62 18.29
N SER A 69 10.51 -6.02 17.45
CA SER A 69 10.35 -4.60 17.31
C SER A 69 8.91 -4.22 17.03
N LYS A 70 8.61 -2.92 17.04
CA LYS A 70 7.24 -2.41 16.98
C LYS A 70 6.50 -2.98 15.76
N LEU A 71 5.28 -3.48 15.97
CA LEU A 71 4.41 -3.95 14.89
C LEU A 71 3.49 -2.83 14.42
N CYS A 72 3.30 -2.75 13.11
CA CYS A 72 2.33 -1.88 12.46
C CYS A 72 1.59 -2.68 11.39
N VAL A 73 0.31 -2.43 11.19
CA VAL A 73 -0.52 -3.18 10.25
C VAL A 73 -1.22 -2.20 9.33
N THR A 74 -1.09 -2.44 8.04
CA THR A 74 -1.90 -1.85 6.96
C THR A 74 -2.79 -2.94 6.38
N ASP A 75 -3.70 -2.59 5.48
CA ASP A 75 -4.58 -3.56 4.82
C ASP A 75 -3.79 -4.63 4.02
N GLU A 76 -2.63 -4.26 3.46
CA GLU A 76 -1.84 -5.16 2.59
C GLU A 76 -0.66 -5.84 3.30
N TYR A 77 -0.08 -5.18 4.30
CA TYR A 77 1.16 -5.61 4.94
C TYR A 77 1.15 -5.42 6.46
N MET A 78 1.81 -6.35 7.16
CA MET A 78 2.26 -6.18 8.54
C MET A 78 3.75 -5.80 8.55
N TYR A 79 4.09 -4.67 9.13
CA TYR A 79 5.47 -4.16 9.22
C TYR A 79 6.07 -4.47 10.58
N LEU A 80 7.31 -4.96 10.53
CA LEU A 80 8.19 -5.14 11.68
C LEU A 80 9.28 -4.07 11.62
N VAL A 81 9.17 -3.08 12.50
CA VAL A 81 10.04 -1.89 12.49
C VAL A 81 11.09 -2.00 13.60
N ASN A 82 12.28 -2.49 13.23
CA ASN A 82 13.40 -2.80 14.12
C ASN A 82 13.90 -1.64 14.98
N VAL A 83 13.99 -1.88 16.30
CA VAL A 83 14.38 -0.88 17.31
C VAL A 83 15.91 -0.72 17.42
N ASN A 84 16.70 -1.71 16.99
CA ASN A 84 18.15 -1.75 17.20
C ASN A 84 18.99 -1.98 15.93
N HIS A 85 20.21 -1.42 15.99
CA HIS A 85 21.22 -1.33 14.91
C HIS A 85 21.86 -2.66 14.47
N HIS A 86 21.57 -3.77 15.16
CA HIS A 86 22.17 -5.07 14.86
C HIS A 86 21.39 -5.88 13.79
N CYS A 87 20.13 -5.52 13.51
CA CYS A 87 19.33 -6.19 12.49
C CYS A 87 19.52 -5.53 11.11
N ARG A 88 19.91 -6.34 10.12
CA ARG A 88 20.34 -5.90 8.78
C ARG A 88 19.22 -5.53 7.80
N ALA A 89 17.94 -5.73 8.13
CA ALA A 89 16.82 -5.36 7.26
C ALA A 89 15.52 -5.17 8.07
N CYS A 90 14.75 -4.12 7.77
CA CYS A 90 13.35 -4.04 8.20
C CYS A 90 12.55 -5.06 7.37
N GLN A 91 11.55 -5.70 7.98
CA GLN A 91 10.76 -6.76 7.33
C GLN A 91 9.28 -6.41 7.31
N ARG A 92 8.61 -6.69 6.20
CA ARG A 92 7.16 -6.60 6.06
C ARG A 92 6.60 -7.95 5.62
N TYR A 93 5.52 -8.39 6.23
CA TYR A 93 4.80 -9.58 5.85
C TYR A 93 3.67 -9.19 4.91
N SER A 94 3.63 -9.76 3.71
CA SER A 94 2.54 -9.55 2.75
C SER A 94 1.42 -10.53 3.05
N PHE A 95 0.21 -10.03 3.32
CA PHE A 95 -0.95 -10.89 3.56
C PHE A 95 -1.35 -11.67 2.32
N ALA A 96 -1.38 -11.00 1.15
CA ALA A 96 -1.70 -11.61 -0.13
C ALA A 96 -0.73 -12.76 -0.49
N LYS A 97 0.58 -12.53 -0.29
CA LYS A 97 1.62 -13.49 -0.67
C LYS A 97 2.02 -14.46 0.44
N ARG A 98 1.48 -14.26 1.65
CA ARG A 98 1.77 -15.03 2.88
C ARG A 98 3.25 -15.19 3.22
N GLN A 99 4.06 -14.18 2.90
CA GLN A 99 5.52 -14.27 3.02
C GLN A 99 6.16 -12.96 3.50
N TRP A 100 7.28 -13.10 4.20
CA TRP A 100 8.12 -11.99 4.64
C TRP A 100 8.95 -11.44 3.50
N GLN A 101 9.04 -10.11 3.43
CA GLN A 101 9.81 -9.36 2.45
C GLN A 101 10.68 -8.33 3.19
N ALA A 102 11.89 -8.10 2.68
CA ALA A 102 12.69 -6.99 3.15
C ALA A 102 12.12 -5.66 2.61
N PHE A 103 12.20 -4.61 3.42
CA PHE A 103 11.92 -3.25 2.98
C PHE A 103 12.97 -2.27 3.52
N PRO A 104 13.11 -1.06 2.92
CA PRO A 104 14.12 -0.10 3.33
C PRO A 104 14.04 0.23 4.82
N SER A 105 15.19 0.40 5.47
CA SER A 105 15.25 0.83 6.87
C SER A 105 15.34 2.36 6.96
N THR A 106 14.75 2.92 8.02
CA THR A 106 14.95 4.33 8.42
C THR A 106 16.41 4.63 8.77
N VAL A 107 17.14 3.63 9.25
CA VAL A 107 18.49 3.79 9.82
C VAL A 107 19.54 3.70 8.71
N ARG A 108 20.20 4.81 8.39
CA ARG A 108 21.40 4.80 7.54
C ARG A 108 22.51 3.96 8.22
N LYS A 109 23.16 3.08 7.46
CA LYS A 109 24.28 2.23 7.94
C LYS A 109 25.34 3.10 8.64
N LYS A 110 25.77 2.68 9.83
CA LYS A 110 26.79 3.36 10.65
C LYS A 110 28.06 3.69 9.85
N SER A 111 28.49 4.95 9.91
CA SER A 111 29.92 5.30 9.95
C SER A 111 30.39 5.17 11.41
N ARG A 112 31.62 4.68 11.66
CA ARG A 112 32.14 4.52 13.04
C ARG A 112 32.00 5.84 13.82
N GLY A 113 31.38 5.79 15.00
CA GLY A 113 31.33 6.92 15.96
C GLY A 113 30.00 7.71 16.07
N GLN A 114 28.93 7.34 15.36
CA GLN A 114 27.62 8.00 15.50
C GLN A 114 26.75 7.38 16.62
N PRO A 115 25.88 8.19 17.27
CA PRO A 115 25.05 7.80 18.41
C PRO A 115 24.04 6.70 18.09
N LEU A 116 23.62 5.97 19.13
CA LEU A 116 22.56 4.98 19.03
C LEU A 116 21.23 5.70 18.74
N ARG A 117 20.42 5.18 17.83
CA ARG A 117 19.05 5.66 17.58
C ARG A 117 18.03 4.62 18.03
N ASN A 118 16.99 5.04 18.73
CA ASN A 118 15.96 4.17 19.31
C ASN A 118 14.57 4.61 18.82
N ILE A 119 13.72 3.65 18.48
CA ILE A 119 12.36 3.91 18.00
C ILE A 119 11.40 3.97 19.19
N SER A 120 10.79 5.15 19.39
CA SER A 120 9.86 5.39 20.51
C SER A 120 8.46 4.86 20.23
N GLY A 121 8.01 4.92 18.97
CA GLY A 121 6.69 4.46 18.54
C GLY A 121 6.60 4.31 17.02
N ALA A 122 5.69 3.44 16.57
CA ALA A 122 5.37 3.23 15.18
C ALA A 122 3.85 3.06 15.04
N VAL A 123 3.25 3.75 14.07
CA VAL A 123 1.80 3.76 13.82
C VAL A 123 1.50 3.84 12.33
N VAL A 124 0.25 3.58 11.94
CA VAL A 124 -0.22 3.72 10.56
C VAL A 124 -1.27 4.82 10.49
N LEU A 125 -1.12 5.71 9.52
CA LEU A 125 -2.10 6.74 9.18
C LEU A 125 -2.18 6.87 7.66
N ASN A 126 -3.39 6.92 7.09
CA ASN A 126 -3.61 7.08 5.65
C ASN A 126 -2.78 6.10 4.78
N SER A 127 -2.76 4.82 5.19
CA SER A 127 -1.98 3.74 4.55
C SER A 127 -0.46 3.95 4.51
N LYS A 128 0.07 4.90 5.29
CA LYS A 128 1.52 5.14 5.46
C LYS A 128 1.96 4.78 6.86
N VAL A 129 3.22 4.35 7.00
CA VAL A 129 3.81 3.96 8.29
C VAL A 129 4.61 5.14 8.85
N TYR A 130 4.27 5.60 10.04
CA TYR A 130 4.97 6.67 10.74
C TYR A 130 5.76 6.11 11.90
N VAL A 131 7.00 6.55 12.05
CA VAL A 131 7.95 6.09 13.06
C VAL A 131 8.58 7.29 13.75
N LEU A 132 8.59 7.26 15.08
CA LEU A 132 9.25 8.29 15.88
C LEU A 132 10.64 7.80 16.31
N GLU A 133 11.69 8.37 15.73
CA GLU A 133 13.09 8.04 16.00
C GLU A 133 13.71 9.02 17.00
N ARG A 134 14.42 8.51 18.00
CA ARG A 134 15.17 9.30 18.99
C ARG A 134 16.66 9.06 18.88
N ASN A 135 17.44 10.14 18.96
CA ASN A 135 18.89 10.05 19.11
C ASN A 135 19.25 9.79 20.58
N GLN A 136 19.79 8.62 20.86
CA GLN A 136 20.35 8.24 22.15
C GLN A 136 21.88 8.48 22.10
N HIS A 137 22.30 9.68 22.50
CA HIS A 137 23.70 9.88 22.94
C HIS A 137 23.81 9.29 24.36
N ASP A 138 24.84 8.47 24.59
CA ASP A 138 25.23 7.85 25.87
C ASP A 138 24.42 8.28 27.09
N TYR A 139 23.54 7.39 27.59
CA TYR A 139 22.82 7.28 28.89
C TYR A 139 22.48 8.53 29.76
N ILE A 140 22.83 9.75 29.36
CA ILE A 140 22.95 10.94 30.20
C ILE A 140 22.33 12.16 29.50
N ASP A 141 22.30 12.23 28.16
CA ASP A 141 21.76 13.39 27.43
C ASP A 141 20.40 13.10 26.76
N PHE A 142 19.32 13.27 27.53
CA PHE A 142 17.94 13.12 27.07
C PHE A 142 17.34 14.41 26.46
N SER A 143 18.18 15.42 26.19
CA SER A 143 17.76 16.77 25.79
C SER A 143 17.46 16.94 24.28
N LYS A 144 17.48 15.89 23.45
CA LYS A 144 17.25 16.04 22.01
C LYS A 144 15.83 15.63 21.61
N PRO A 145 15.11 16.46 20.82
CA PRO A 145 13.77 16.13 20.34
C PRO A 145 13.79 14.96 19.35
N ALA A 146 12.64 14.30 19.20
CA ALA A 146 12.48 13.12 18.38
C ALA A 146 12.15 13.49 16.92
N VAL A 147 12.63 12.72 15.96
CA VAL A 147 12.40 12.96 14.53
C VAL A 147 11.30 12.02 14.03
N LEU A 148 10.30 12.57 13.34
CA LEU A 148 9.27 11.77 12.69
C LEU A 148 9.76 11.30 11.32
N HIS A 149 9.54 10.03 11.02
CA HIS A 149 9.79 9.43 9.71
C HIS A 149 8.49 8.87 9.16
N CYS A 150 8.27 9.02 7.86
CA CYS A 150 7.11 8.50 7.15
C CYS A 150 7.57 7.55 6.04
N PHE A 151 7.06 6.33 6.03
CA PHE A 151 7.26 5.38 4.95
C PHE A 151 6.01 5.32 4.10
N ASP A 152 6.20 5.51 2.79
CA ASP A 152 5.17 5.32 1.78
C ASP A 152 5.31 3.91 1.19
N PRO A 153 4.37 2.98 1.47
CA PRO A 153 4.43 1.61 0.96
C PRO A 153 4.39 1.49 -0.56
N HIS A 154 3.69 2.40 -1.24
CA HIS A 154 3.54 2.39 -2.70
C HIS A 154 4.84 2.82 -3.37
N LYS A 155 5.49 3.86 -2.85
CA LYS A 155 6.79 4.34 -3.35
C LYS A 155 7.97 3.52 -2.84
N ASN A 156 7.78 2.77 -1.74
CA ASN A 156 8.82 2.04 -1.03
C ASN A 156 9.99 2.95 -0.58
N ILE A 157 9.68 4.16 -0.10
CA ILE A 157 10.67 5.17 0.30
C ILE A 157 10.33 5.73 1.69
N TRP A 158 11.37 6.04 2.47
CA TRP A 158 11.26 6.80 3.72
C TRP A 158 11.49 8.29 3.47
N GLU A 159 10.60 9.11 4.01
CA GLU A 159 10.70 10.56 4.07
C GLU A 159 10.95 10.99 5.52
N VAL A 160 11.93 11.88 5.73
CA VAL A 160 12.15 12.54 7.02
C VAL A 160 11.14 13.67 7.15
N LYS A 161 10.38 13.70 8.24
CA LYS A 161 9.38 14.72 8.57
C LYS A 161 9.87 15.59 9.73
N ALA A 162 8.96 16.37 10.33
CA ALA A 162 9.25 17.29 11.42
C ALA A 162 9.86 16.63 12.65
N THR A 163 10.62 17.43 13.39
CA THR A 163 11.14 17.09 14.72
C THR A 163 10.19 17.63 15.79
N THR A 164 9.94 16.86 16.86
CA THR A 164 9.00 17.22 17.95
C THR A 164 9.40 18.53 18.63
N SER A 165 8.43 19.22 19.23
CA SER A 165 8.63 20.54 19.84
C SER A 165 9.26 20.48 21.23
N SER A 166 9.11 19.36 21.97
CA SER A 166 9.59 19.23 23.35
C SER A 166 10.48 17.99 23.62
N HIS A 167 11.12 17.99 24.79
CA HIS A 167 12.14 17.03 25.26
C HIS A 167 11.57 15.86 26.09
N GLN A 168 10.37 15.38 25.76
CA GLN A 168 9.66 14.43 26.62
C GLN A 168 10.34 13.06 26.63
N LEU A 169 10.70 12.53 27.80
CA LEU A 169 11.16 11.16 27.98
C LEU A 169 9.97 10.20 27.89
N GLU A 170 10.06 9.15 27.08
CA GLU A 170 9.04 8.08 26.96
C GLU A 170 7.73 8.41 26.22
N SER A 171 7.74 9.39 25.31
CA SER A 171 6.57 9.72 24.50
C SER A 171 6.15 8.61 23.53
N ILE A 172 4.84 8.52 23.30
CA ILE A 172 4.20 7.52 22.46
C ILE A 172 3.68 8.21 21.21
N LEU A 173 3.96 7.61 20.05
CA LEU A 173 3.30 7.99 18.81
C LEU A 173 1.96 7.26 18.72
N THR A 174 0.86 8.00 18.55
CA THR A 174 -0.49 7.44 18.41
C THR A 174 -1.30 8.19 17.35
N VAL A 175 -2.39 7.59 16.89
CA VAL A 175 -3.35 8.18 15.94
C VAL A 175 -4.70 8.35 16.64
N VAL A 176 -5.21 9.58 16.65
CA VAL A 176 -6.54 9.92 17.17
C VAL A 176 -7.29 10.70 16.09
N LYS A 177 -8.49 10.23 15.72
CA LYS A 177 -9.34 10.80 14.64
C LYS A 177 -8.56 11.21 13.38
N SER A 178 -7.74 10.28 12.89
CA SER A 178 -6.93 10.47 11.66
C SER A 178 -5.86 11.56 11.75
N LYS A 179 -5.40 11.91 12.96
CA LYS A 179 -4.26 12.80 13.18
C LYS A 179 -3.22 12.14 14.07
N LEU A 180 -1.96 12.51 13.86
CA LEU A 180 -0.82 12.01 14.63
C LEU A 180 -0.62 12.83 15.89
N TYR A 181 -0.49 12.13 17.01
CA TYR A 181 -0.17 12.71 18.30
C TYR A 181 1.06 12.04 18.89
N VAL A 182 1.89 12.84 19.52
CA VAL A 182 2.95 12.37 20.41
C VAL A 182 2.52 12.74 21.81
N ALA A 183 2.36 11.74 22.67
CA ALA A 183 1.78 11.97 23.97
C ALA A 183 2.45 11.15 25.07
N GLY A 184 2.55 11.75 26.24
CA GLY A 184 3.16 11.15 27.43
C GLY A 184 4.63 11.54 27.66
N GLY A 185 5.09 11.25 28.87
CA GLY A 185 6.45 11.46 29.34
C GLY A 185 6.53 12.32 30.58
N GLU A 186 7.59 12.11 31.37
CA GLU A 186 7.92 12.95 32.53
C GLU A 186 8.79 14.11 32.03
N ASP A 187 8.29 15.35 32.16
CA ASP A 187 9.01 16.55 31.74
C ASP A 187 10.14 16.84 32.75
N ILE A 188 11.39 16.55 32.37
CA ILE A 188 12.57 16.79 33.23
C ILE A 188 12.90 18.29 33.35
N SER A 189 12.27 19.16 32.54
CA SER A 189 12.66 20.57 32.48
C SER A 189 12.25 21.39 33.70
N THR A 190 11.43 20.85 34.62
CA THR A 190 11.08 21.52 35.87
C THR A 190 11.42 20.67 37.09
N ASP A 191 12.16 21.30 38.00
CA ASP A 191 12.58 20.89 39.34
C ASP A 191 11.83 19.69 39.96
N ARG A 192 12.58 18.71 40.47
CA ARG A 192 12.12 17.37 40.94
C ARG A 192 11.20 17.38 42.19
N LEU A 193 10.51 18.48 42.47
CA LEU A 193 9.76 18.70 43.72
C LEU A 193 8.23 18.84 43.56
N CYS A 194 7.66 18.75 42.35
CA CYS A 194 6.20 18.77 42.18
C CYS A 194 5.70 17.72 41.19
N GLY A 195 5.48 16.49 41.68
CA GLY A 195 4.79 15.43 40.95
C GLY A 195 3.28 15.59 41.01
N THR A 196 2.70 16.44 40.15
CA THR A 196 1.24 16.49 39.91
C THR A 196 0.82 17.02 38.52
N LYS A 197 1.73 17.35 37.59
CA LYS A 197 1.32 17.96 36.30
C LYS A 197 0.65 16.94 35.35
N PRO A 198 -0.34 17.36 34.53
CA PRO A 198 -0.95 16.51 33.51
C PRO A 198 0.05 16.13 32.40
N ALA A 199 -0.20 15.01 31.73
CA ALA A 199 0.66 14.53 30.64
C ALA A 199 0.63 15.51 29.46
N SER A 200 1.80 15.83 28.90
CA SER A 200 1.90 16.69 27.72
C SER A 200 1.61 15.91 26.43
N ALA A 201 1.04 16.60 25.45
CA ALA A 201 0.72 16.06 24.13
C ALA A 201 1.05 17.08 23.03
N GLU A 202 1.52 16.59 21.90
CA GLU A 202 1.80 17.35 20.68
C GLU A 202 1.03 16.74 19.51
N MET A 203 0.46 17.58 18.66
CA MET A 203 -0.23 17.20 17.43
C MET A 203 0.60 17.57 16.21
N TYR A 204 0.76 16.63 15.29
CA TYR A 204 1.45 16.86 14.02
C TYR A 204 0.48 17.35 12.96
N ASN A 205 0.87 18.43 12.28
CA ASN A 205 0.18 18.95 11.11
C ASN A 205 0.92 18.47 9.83
N GLU A 206 0.23 17.71 8.99
CA GLU A 206 0.79 17.15 7.76
C GLU A 206 1.02 18.20 6.66
N GLU A 207 0.17 19.24 6.58
CA GLU A 207 0.26 20.30 5.57
C GLU A 207 1.46 21.21 5.81
N THR A 208 1.69 21.58 7.07
CA THR A 208 2.79 22.48 7.45
C THR A 208 4.06 21.72 7.82
N ASN A 209 4.01 20.40 8.01
CA ASN A 209 5.10 19.58 8.53
C ASN A 209 5.68 20.16 9.84
N THR A 210 4.80 20.41 10.81
CA THR A 210 5.17 20.97 12.13
C THR A 210 4.39 20.31 13.26
N TRP A 211 4.98 20.28 14.45
CA TRP A 211 4.31 19.89 15.69
C TRP A 211 3.73 21.11 16.40
N SER A 212 2.61 20.92 17.08
CA SER A 212 1.92 21.94 17.88
C SER A 212 1.54 21.35 19.24
N VAL A 213 1.77 22.09 20.32
CA VAL A 213 1.45 21.63 21.67
C VAL A 213 -0.07 21.63 21.87
N VAL A 214 -0.61 20.53 22.39
CA VAL A 214 -2.03 20.37 22.73
C VAL A 214 -2.23 20.76 24.18
N GLU A 215 -2.91 21.89 24.40
CA GLU A 215 -3.23 22.38 25.75
C GLU A 215 -4.19 21.42 26.48
N GLN A 216 -3.80 21.01 27.69
CA GLN A 216 -4.58 20.10 28.54
C GLN A 216 -5.46 20.92 29.49
N LYS A 217 -6.57 21.47 29.00
CA LYS A 217 -7.40 22.42 29.77
C LYS A 217 -8.26 21.77 30.84
N PHE A 218 -8.77 20.57 30.54
CA PHE A 218 -9.78 19.92 31.38
C PHE A 218 -9.23 18.73 32.17
N ILE A 219 -7.93 18.43 32.09
CA ILE A 219 -7.29 17.37 32.88
C ILE A 219 -6.78 17.98 34.18
N PRO A 220 -7.35 17.63 35.35
CA PRO A 220 -6.82 18.07 36.63
C PRO A 220 -5.47 17.40 36.90
N ASP A 221 -4.63 18.06 37.67
CA ASP A 221 -3.38 17.54 38.20
C ASP A 221 -3.58 16.13 38.81
N ASN A 222 -2.95 15.11 38.20
CA ASN A 222 -3.06 13.72 38.61
C ASN A 222 -1.86 12.88 38.16
N ASN A 223 -1.63 11.74 38.82
CA ASN A 223 -0.53 10.82 38.50
C ASN A 223 -0.95 9.66 37.55
N LEU A 224 -2.09 9.78 36.87
CA LEU A 224 -2.68 8.71 36.05
C LEU A 224 -2.21 8.75 34.58
N ASN A 225 -1.34 9.69 34.19
CA ASN A 225 -0.98 9.97 32.79
C ASN A 225 -2.23 10.12 31.89
N ALA A 226 -3.28 10.75 32.44
CA ALA A 226 -4.47 11.08 31.67
C ALA A 226 -4.18 12.28 30.77
N MET A 227 -4.77 12.28 29.58
CA MET A 227 -4.72 13.38 28.63
C MET A 227 -6.06 13.56 27.95
N GLU A 228 -6.36 14.80 27.59
CA GLU A 228 -7.47 15.16 26.74
C GLU A 228 -6.97 15.38 25.31
N ILE A 229 -7.62 14.72 24.36
CA ILE A 229 -7.44 14.94 22.93
C ILE A 229 -8.81 15.08 22.28
N GLU A 230 -9.07 16.23 21.67
CA GLU A 230 -10.30 16.56 20.93
C GLU A 230 -11.60 16.15 21.66
N GLY A 231 -11.72 16.51 22.93
CA GLY A 231 -12.93 16.26 23.71
C GLY A 231 -13.02 14.87 24.36
N ARG A 232 -11.95 14.06 24.29
CA ARG A 232 -11.90 12.68 24.82
C ARG A 232 -10.73 12.49 25.76
N VAL A 233 -10.93 11.74 26.84
CA VAL A 233 -9.87 11.44 27.82
C VAL A 233 -9.23 10.09 27.52
N TYR A 234 -7.90 10.07 27.44
CA TYR A 234 -7.08 8.89 27.24
C TYR A 234 -6.16 8.65 28.43
N PHE A 235 -5.96 7.39 28.82
CA PHE A 235 -4.94 6.99 29.80
C PHE A 235 -3.75 6.35 29.10
N ILE A 236 -2.54 6.67 29.52
CA ILE A 236 -1.32 6.10 28.95
C ILE A 236 -0.71 5.03 29.87
N ILE A 237 -0.60 3.79 29.38
CA ILE A 237 -0.05 2.65 30.15
C ILE A 237 0.96 1.89 29.29
N ASN A 238 2.15 1.58 29.81
CA ASN A 238 3.22 0.81 29.13
C ASN A 238 3.41 1.15 27.64
N LYS A 239 3.28 2.44 27.29
CA LYS A 239 3.38 2.97 25.92
C LYS A 239 2.16 2.73 25.00
N PHE A 240 0.97 2.56 25.58
CA PHE A 240 -0.29 2.31 24.88
C PHE A 240 -1.41 3.24 25.39
N PRO A 241 -2.14 3.94 24.51
CA PRO A 241 -3.23 4.82 24.89
C PRO A 241 -4.56 4.05 25.03
N ILE A 242 -5.25 4.24 26.15
CA ILE A 242 -6.58 3.69 26.46
C ILE A 242 -7.65 4.79 26.38
N ASP A 243 -8.62 4.71 25.45
CA ASP A 243 -9.81 5.60 25.47
C ASP A 243 -10.65 5.26 26.70
N SER A 244 -10.78 6.22 27.61
CA SER A 244 -11.57 6.04 28.83
C SER A 244 -13.09 6.03 28.58
N GLY A 245 -13.55 6.43 27.38
CA GLY A 245 -14.96 6.67 27.10
C GLY A 245 -15.47 8.01 27.65
N ILE A 246 -14.72 8.68 28.53
CA ILE A 246 -15.08 10.00 29.07
C ILE A 246 -15.01 11.04 27.95
N ARG A 247 -15.99 11.94 27.93
CA ARG A 247 -16.10 13.06 27.00
C ARG A 247 -16.10 14.36 27.78
N THR A 248 -15.29 15.34 27.37
CA THR A 248 -15.16 16.64 28.05
C THR A 248 -16.08 17.71 27.46
N ALA A 249 -17.04 17.32 26.62
CA ALA A 249 -18.02 18.24 26.02
C ALA A 249 -18.96 18.88 27.06
N ASP A 250 -19.07 18.30 28.26
CA ASP A 250 -20.02 18.70 29.31
C ASP A 250 -19.41 19.63 30.39
N GLY A 251 -18.16 20.11 30.21
CA GLY A 251 -17.50 21.05 31.12
C GLY A 251 -16.22 20.50 31.79
N PRO A 252 -15.67 21.21 32.79
CA PRO A 252 -14.41 20.83 33.44
C PRO A 252 -14.53 19.51 34.20
N LEU A 253 -13.51 18.65 34.05
CA LEU A 253 -13.48 17.33 34.67
C LEU A 253 -13.10 17.42 36.15
N ASN A 254 -13.89 16.80 37.02
CA ASN A 254 -13.55 16.69 38.44
C ASN A 254 -12.53 15.58 38.68
N SER A 255 -11.53 15.81 39.55
CA SER A 255 -10.52 14.81 39.95
C SER A 255 -11.14 13.49 40.44
N ALA A 256 -12.31 13.55 41.09
CA ALA A 256 -13.06 12.38 41.54
C ALA A 256 -13.42 11.40 40.40
N VAL A 257 -13.80 11.91 39.21
CA VAL A 257 -14.19 11.08 38.05
C VAL A 257 -13.00 10.26 37.53
N LEU A 258 -11.79 10.82 37.59
CA LEU A 258 -10.57 10.10 37.23
C LEU A 258 -10.14 9.11 38.31
N ASN A 259 -10.33 9.45 39.59
CA ASN A 259 -9.98 8.58 40.72
C ASN A 259 -10.90 7.36 40.86
N GLU A 260 -12.07 7.34 40.23
CA GLU A 260 -12.92 6.14 40.12
C GLU A 260 -12.30 5.01 39.29
N TRP A 261 -11.30 5.32 38.47
CA TRP A 261 -10.57 4.30 37.72
C TRP A 261 -9.54 3.65 38.64
N GLU A 262 -9.49 2.32 38.65
CA GLU A 262 -8.37 1.62 39.30
C GLU A 262 -7.04 2.11 38.73
N ASN A 263 -5.96 2.03 39.53
CA ASN A 263 -4.63 2.41 39.04
C ASN A 263 -4.22 1.48 37.89
N LEU A 264 -4.49 1.93 36.66
CA LEU A 264 -4.24 1.18 35.44
C LEU A 264 -2.74 0.95 35.19
N ARG A 265 -1.85 1.59 35.97
CA ARG A 265 -0.40 1.30 35.98
C ARG A 265 -0.03 0.03 36.75
N LYS A 266 -0.94 -0.63 37.47
CA LYS A 266 -0.67 -1.92 38.14
C LYS A 266 -0.58 -3.08 37.14
N ILE A 267 0.21 -2.90 36.10
CA ILE A 267 0.52 -3.89 35.06
C ILE A 267 2.04 -4.02 35.01
N ASP A 268 2.55 -5.22 34.78
CA ASP A 268 3.99 -5.44 34.59
C ASP A 268 4.52 -4.57 33.45
N ASN A 269 5.65 -3.88 33.64
CA ASN A 269 6.29 -3.02 32.63
C ASN A 269 6.65 -3.78 31.34
N ASN A 270 6.72 -5.12 31.39
CA ASN A 270 6.96 -5.99 30.24
C ASN A 270 5.67 -6.51 29.58
N ALA A 271 4.49 -6.06 30.01
CA ALA A 271 3.23 -6.45 29.37
C ALA A 271 3.05 -5.72 28.04
N ALA A 272 2.76 -6.47 26.98
CA ALA A 272 2.29 -5.90 25.72
C ALA A 272 0.78 -5.63 25.80
N LEU A 273 0.38 -4.42 25.45
CA LEU A 273 -1.02 -3.98 25.39
C LEU A 273 -1.46 -3.87 23.93
N GLY A 274 -2.72 -4.18 23.66
CA GLY A 274 -3.34 -4.10 22.34
C GLY A 274 -4.86 -3.97 22.46
N TYR A 275 -5.50 -3.41 21.44
CA TYR A 275 -6.95 -3.43 21.32
C TYR A 275 -7.38 -4.65 20.53
N MET A 276 -8.42 -5.32 21.02
CA MET A 276 -9.08 -6.40 20.32
C MET A 276 -10.56 -6.34 20.65
N VAL A 277 -11.40 -6.43 19.63
CA VAL A 277 -12.85 -6.50 19.83
C VAL A 277 -13.18 -7.89 20.35
N MET A 278 -13.58 -7.98 21.62
CA MET A 278 -14.10 -9.21 22.20
C MET A 278 -15.61 -9.24 21.97
N ASN A 279 -16.12 -10.24 21.25
CA ASN A 279 -17.56 -10.46 21.17
C ASN A 279 -18.09 -10.84 22.56
N ARG A 280 -18.64 -9.85 23.29
CA ARG A 280 -19.46 -10.13 24.46
C ARG A 280 -20.78 -10.67 23.94
N GLY A 281 -21.10 -11.90 24.32
CA GLY A 281 -22.41 -12.48 24.08
C GLY A 281 -23.48 -11.68 24.81
N SER A 282 -23.96 -10.59 24.23
CA SER A 282 -25.10 -9.81 24.70
C SER A 282 -26.08 -9.61 23.55
N GLY A 283 -27.15 -10.40 23.57
CA GLY A 283 -28.52 -10.02 23.16
C GLY A 283 -28.82 -9.83 21.68
N GLU A 284 -28.01 -9.07 20.93
CA GLU A 284 -28.15 -8.86 19.49
C GLU A 284 -26.77 -8.94 18.83
N SER A 285 -26.39 -10.18 18.49
CA SER A 285 -25.11 -10.53 17.91
C SER A 285 -25.10 -10.18 16.42
N GLN A 286 -24.45 -9.08 16.02
CA GLN A 286 -24.01 -8.96 14.62
C GLN A 286 -22.66 -9.67 14.47
N ALA A 287 -22.70 -11.00 14.47
CA ALA A 287 -21.56 -11.84 14.14
C ALA A 287 -21.28 -11.72 12.63
N LYS A 288 -20.10 -11.19 12.24
CA LYS A 288 -19.63 -11.31 10.86
C LYS A 288 -19.24 -12.76 10.62
N MET A 289 -19.89 -13.40 9.65
CA MET A 289 -19.53 -14.74 9.23
C MET A 289 -18.15 -14.71 8.55
N VAL A 290 -17.18 -15.44 9.12
CA VAL A 290 -15.84 -15.61 8.53
C VAL A 290 -15.97 -16.28 7.17
N ALA A 291 -15.25 -15.77 6.17
CA ALA A 291 -15.28 -16.27 4.78
C ALA A 291 -16.69 -16.27 4.13
N HIS A 292 -17.64 -15.46 4.62
CA HIS A 292 -18.99 -15.40 4.06
C HIS A 292 -19.00 -15.11 2.55
N ALA A 293 -18.16 -14.17 2.09
CA ALA A 293 -18.05 -13.84 0.68
C ALA A 293 -17.51 -15.01 -0.15
N ASP A 294 -16.47 -15.69 0.34
CA ASP A 294 -15.87 -16.84 -0.35
C ASP A 294 -16.85 -18.03 -0.42
N ILE A 295 -17.56 -18.30 0.67
CA ILE A 295 -18.59 -19.34 0.74
C ILE A 295 -19.74 -19.02 -0.22
N LEU A 296 -20.21 -17.76 -0.22
CA LEU A 296 -21.28 -17.31 -1.10
C LEU A 296 -20.87 -17.48 -2.57
N LEU A 297 -19.69 -17.01 -2.95
CA LEU A 297 -19.20 -17.10 -4.33
C LEU A 297 -18.99 -18.56 -4.75
N SER A 298 -18.39 -19.38 -3.87
CA SER A 298 -18.22 -20.82 -4.08
C SER A 298 -19.57 -21.53 -4.28
N LYS A 299 -20.60 -21.16 -3.51
CA LYS A 299 -21.96 -21.69 -3.68
C LYS A 299 -22.61 -21.21 -4.97
N CYS A 300 -22.44 -19.95 -5.35
CA CYS A 300 -22.90 -19.44 -6.65
C CYS A 300 -22.25 -20.19 -7.82
N ALA A 301 -20.96 -20.51 -7.73
CA ALA A 301 -20.26 -21.32 -8.74
C ALA A 301 -20.81 -22.76 -8.79
N GLN A 302 -21.07 -23.37 -7.62
CA GLN A 302 -21.72 -24.68 -7.53
C GLN A 302 -23.11 -24.66 -8.20
N PHE A 303 -23.95 -23.68 -7.87
CA PHE A 303 -25.29 -23.55 -8.45
C PHE A 303 -25.24 -23.37 -9.96
N ARG A 304 -24.28 -22.60 -10.48
CA ARG A 304 -24.10 -22.46 -11.93
C ARG A 304 -23.75 -23.79 -12.60
N ASN A 305 -22.84 -24.56 -12.02
CA ASN A 305 -22.46 -25.88 -12.56
C ASN A 305 -23.62 -26.88 -12.53
N GLU A 306 -24.46 -26.82 -11.50
CA GLU A 306 -25.67 -27.65 -11.36
C GLU A 306 -26.88 -27.08 -12.13
N SER A 307 -26.71 -25.95 -12.84
CA SER A 307 -27.79 -25.23 -13.54
C SER A 307 -28.98 -24.86 -12.64
N GLN A 308 -28.72 -24.57 -11.36
CA GLN A 308 -29.70 -24.13 -10.37
C GLN A 308 -29.76 -22.60 -10.33
N PHE A 309 -30.96 -22.06 -10.08
CA PHE A 309 -31.22 -20.61 -9.93
C PHE A 309 -30.80 -19.73 -11.13
N ILE A 310 -30.54 -20.32 -12.30
CA ILE A 310 -30.21 -19.62 -13.53
C ILE A 310 -31.39 -18.76 -13.99
N ASP A 311 -31.18 -17.44 -14.04
CA ASP A 311 -32.16 -16.42 -14.42
C ASP A 311 -31.76 -15.66 -15.71
N VAL A 312 -30.64 -16.05 -16.32
CA VAL A 312 -30.20 -15.57 -17.63
C VAL A 312 -29.32 -16.59 -18.33
N ARG A 313 -29.44 -16.67 -19.66
CA ARG A 313 -28.52 -17.41 -20.53
C ARG A 313 -27.90 -16.45 -21.53
N LEU A 314 -26.57 -16.37 -21.55
CA LEU A 314 -25.84 -15.51 -22.47
C LEU A 314 -25.43 -16.34 -23.69
N LYS A 315 -25.88 -15.95 -24.87
CA LYS A 315 -25.47 -16.56 -26.13
C LYS A 315 -24.29 -15.77 -26.71
N VAL A 316 -23.18 -16.44 -26.94
CA VAL A 316 -21.96 -15.86 -27.55
C VAL A 316 -21.55 -16.76 -28.70
N GLY A 317 -21.63 -16.25 -29.93
CA GLY A 317 -21.55 -17.10 -31.12
C GLY A 317 -22.63 -18.19 -31.09
N GLU A 318 -22.22 -19.46 -31.17
CA GLU A 318 -23.12 -20.61 -31.10
C GLU A 318 -23.28 -21.18 -29.68
N ASP A 319 -22.45 -20.73 -28.73
CA ASP A 319 -22.42 -21.27 -27.37
C ASP A 319 -23.39 -20.52 -26.45
N ILE A 320 -24.00 -21.26 -25.53
CA ILE A 320 -24.95 -20.73 -24.55
C ILE A 320 -24.37 -20.94 -23.14
N PHE A 321 -24.25 -19.84 -22.40
CA PHE A 321 -23.67 -19.80 -21.07
C PHE A 321 -24.75 -19.51 -20.01
N PRO A 322 -25.11 -20.48 -19.16
CA PRO A 322 -26.00 -20.22 -18.03
C PRO A 322 -25.30 -19.38 -16.97
N ALA A 323 -25.99 -18.38 -16.43
CA ALA A 323 -25.46 -17.47 -15.42
C ALA A 323 -26.56 -16.91 -14.50
N HIS A 324 -26.13 -16.12 -13.51
CA HIS A 324 -26.98 -15.40 -12.57
C HIS A 324 -26.82 -13.90 -12.81
N ARG A 325 -27.92 -13.19 -13.08
CA ARG A 325 -27.93 -11.74 -13.34
C ARG A 325 -27.24 -10.96 -12.22
N ILE A 326 -27.52 -11.33 -10.97
CA ILE A 326 -26.93 -10.67 -9.79
C ILE A 326 -25.41 -10.84 -9.70
N VAL A 327 -24.88 -12.01 -10.04
CA VAL A 327 -23.43 -12.29 -9.97
C VAL A 327 -22.69 -11.54 -11.08
N LEU A 328 -23.28 -11.52 -12.28
CA LEU A 328 -22.76 -10.76 -13.42
C LEU A 328 -22.76 -9.25 -13.12
N ALA A 329 -23.90 -8.69 -12.72
CA ALA A 329 -24.05 -7.27 -12.43
C ALA A 329 -23.16 -6.81 -11.27
N ALA A 330 -22.91 -7.66 -10.27
CA ALA A 330 -22.00 -7.33 -9.17
C ALA A 330 -20.52 -7.19 -9.60
N ASN A 331 -20.13 -7.79 -10.73
CA ASN A 331 -18.74 -7.83 -11.21
C ASN A 331 -18.53 -7.08 -12.55
N SER A 332 -19.59 -6.52 -13.13
CA SER A 332 -19.56 -5.90 -14.46
C SER A 332 -20.60 -4.79 -14.54
N ASP A 333 -20.11 -3.57 -14.73
CA ASP A 333 -20.98 -2.40 -14.93
C ASP A 333 -21.79 -2.52 -16.24
N TYR A 334 -21.24 -3.19 -17.25
CA TYR A 334 -21.92 -3.50 -18.51
C TYR A 334 -23.15 -4.37 -18.27
N PHE A 335 -23.02 -5.47 -17.52
CA PHE A 335 -24.15 -6.34 -17.21
C PHE A 335 -25.13 -5.69 -16.25
N TYR A 336 -24.63 -4.89 -15.29
CA TYR A 336 -25.50 -4.07 -14.45
C TYR A 336 -26.39 -3.16 -15.31
N ALA A 337 -25.80 -2.35 -16.17
CA ALA A 337 -26.51 -1.45 -17.08
C ALA A 337 -27.37 -2.18 -18.14
N MET A 338 -27.06 -3.42 -18.48
CA MET A 338 -27.90 -4.24 -19.37
C MET A 338 -29.17 -4.73 -18.65
N PHE A 339 -29.09 -5.00 -17.35
CA PHE A 339 -30.19 -5.54 -16.55
C PHE A 339 -31.02 -4.45 -15.88
N THR A 340 -30.47 -3.26 -15.69
CA THR A 340 -31.14 -2.07 -15.18
C THR A 340 -31.40 -1.09 -16.33
N ASP A 341 -32.42 -0.24 -16.28
CA ASP A 341 -32.77 0.76 -17.33
C ASP A 341 -33.50 0.27 -18.59
N GLY A 342 -34.63 -0.43 -18.43
CA GLY A 342 -35.69 -0.46 -19.46
C GLY A 342 -35.33 -1.04 -20.84
N MET A 343 -34.14 -1.62 -20.98
CA MET A 343 -33.65 -2.33 -22.16
C MET A 343 -34.47 -3.61 -22.37
N LYS A 344 -34.65 -4.06 -23.62
CA LYS A 344 -35.47 -5.25 -23.91
C LYS A 344 -34.91 -6.51 -23.24
N GLU A 345 -33.60 -6.54 -23.09
CA GLU A 345 -32.75 -7.57 -22.50
C GLU A 345 -33.05 -7.80 -21.01
N SER A 346 -33.59 -6.79 -20.30
CA SER A 346 -33.96 -6.93 -18.89
C SER A 346 -35.05 -7.98 -18.66
N ASN A 347 -35.88 -8.26 -19.68
CA ASN A 347 -37.00 -9.21 -19.62
C ASN A 347 -36.76 -10.49 -20.45
N GLN A 348 -35.54 -10.70 -20.98
CA GLN A 348 -35.21 -11.85 -21.82
C GLN A 348 -34.50 -12.95 -21.03
N ASP A 349 -34.94 -14.20 -21.23
CA ASP A 349 -34.26 -15.37 -20.65
C ASP A 349 -32.95 -15.71 -21.37
N VAL A 350 -32.84 -15.36 -22.65
CA VAL A 350 -31.65 -15.56 -23.47
C VAL A 350 -31.24 -14.23 -24.09
N ILE A 351 -30.02 -13.78 -23.82
CA ILE A 351 -29.46 -12.54 -24.34
C ILE A 351 -28.28 -12.89 -25.24
N GLU A 352 -28.30 -12.40 -26.47
CA GLU A 352 -27.23 -12.61 -27.44
C GLU A 352 -26.24 -11.45 -27.37
N LEU A 353 -24.99 -11.75 -27.01
CA LEU A 353 -23.89 -10.79 -27.09
C LEU A 353 -23.43 -10.75 -28.55
N LYS A 354 -23.83 -9.70 -29.26
CA LYS A 354 -23.59 -9.53 -30.70
C LYS A 354 -22.19 -9.04 -31.05
N ASP A 355 -21.32 -8.89 -30.06
CA ASP A 355 -19.95 -8.44 -30.31
C ASP A 355 -19.12 -9.60 -30.89
N GLU A 356 -18.87 -9.55 -32.19
CA GLU A 356 -18.05 -10.54 -32.92
C GLU A 356 -16.59 -10.56 -32.44
N SER A 357 -16.12 -9.54 -31.70
CA SER A 357 -14.77 -9.52 -31.15
C SER A 357 -14.60 -10.44 -29.94
N ILE A 358 -15.69 -10.89 -29.32
CA ILE A 358 -15.67 -11.75 -28.14
C ILE A 358 -15.91 -13.21 -28.56
N SER A 359 -14.86 -14.02 -28.58
CA SER A 359 -15.00 -15.45 -28.86
C SER A 359 -15.58 -16.22 -27.66
N PRO A 360 -16.27 -17.36 -27.88
CA PRO A 360 -16.85 -18.15 -26.79
C PRO A 360 -15.82 -18.61 -25.75
N ASP A 361 -14.62 -18.99 -26.18
CA ASP A 361 -13.53 -19.39 -25.27
C ASP A 361 -13.06 -18.23 -24.37
N VAL A 362 -12.95 -17.03 -24.91
CA VAL A 362 -12.54 -15.83 -24.16
C VAL A 362 -13.63 -15.44 -23.18
N PHE A 363 -14.89 -15.45 -23.64
CA PHE A 363 -16.03 -15.19 -22.79
C PHE A 363 -16.11 -16.19 -21.63
N LYS A 364 -15.85 -17.47 -21.90
CA LYS A 364 -15.79 -18.52 -20.88
C LYS A 364 -14.74 -18.21 -19.81
N ILE A 365 -13.54 -17.78 -20.19
CA ILE A 365 -12.48 -17.42 -19.23
C ILE A 365 -12.94 -16.28 -18.30
N ILE A 366 -13.54 -15.23 -18.86
CA ILE A 366 -14.04 -14.09 -18.08
C ILE A 366 -15.19 -14.54 -17.18
N LEU A 367 -16.16 -15.26 -17.73
CA LEU A 367 -17.32 -15.73 -16.98
C LEU A 367 -16.92 -16.68 -15.85
N ASP A 368 -16.00 -17.60 -16.09
CA ASP A 368 -15.51 -18.51 -15.06
C ASP A 368 -14.76 -17.71 -13.97
N SER A 369 -13.98 -16.69 -14.33
CA SER A 369 -13.32 -15.80 -13.36
C SER A 369 -14.27 -15.00 -12.47
N ILE A 370 -15.44 -14.59 -12.99
CA ILE A 370 -16.49 -13.92 -12.22
C ILE A 370 -17.00 -14.82 -11.09
N TYR A 371 -17.02 -16.14 -11.30
CA TYR A 371 -17.52 -17.12 -10.33
C TYR A 371 -16.45 -17.73 -9.44
N THR A 372 -15.19 -17.74 -9.85
CA THR A 372 -14.09 -18.35 -9.09
C THR A 372 -13.19 -17.33 -8.41
N GLY A 373 -13.11 -16.10 -8.92
CA GLY A 373 -12.11 -15.10 -8.56
C GLY A 373 -10.76 -15.30 -9.25
N ASP A 374 -10.58 -16.40 -9.99
CA ASP A 374 -9.33 -16.78 -10.64
C ASP A 374 -9.40 -16.56 -12.16
N LEU A 375 -8.45 -15.80 -12.71
CA LEU A 375 -8.35 -15.52 -14.15
C LEU A 375 -7.20 -16.32 -14.78
N LEU A 376 -7.55 -17.27 -15.65
CA LEU A 376 -6.58 -18.12 -16.34
C LEU A 376 -6.03 -17.43 -17.58
N LEU A 377 -4.84 -16.83 -17.44
CA LEU A 377 -4.16 -16.09 -18.51
C LEU A 377 -2.99 -16.88 -19.10
N ASN A 378 -2.78 -16.70 -20.40
CA ASN A 378 -1.57 -17.11 -21.10
C ASN A 378 -1.18 -16.06 -22.14
N GLU A 379 0.00 -16.20 -22.74
CA GLU A 379 0.55 -15.21 -23.68
C GLU A 379 -0.33 -14.99 -24.92
N GLN A 380 -1.09 -16.01 -25.35
CA GLN A 380 -1.92 -15.96 -26.55
C GLN A 380 -3.33 -15.42 -26.26
N SER A 381 -3.83 -15.63 -25.05
CA SER A 381 -5.18 -15.24 -24.65
C SER A 381 -5.24 -13.85 -24.03
N VAL A 382 -4.16 -13.38 -23.37
CA VAL A 382 -4.19 -12.16 -22.54
C VAL A 382 -4.72 -10.93 -23.27
N SER A 383 -4.31 -10.70 -24.52
CA SER A 383 -4.76 -9.52 -25.28
C SER A 383 -6.25 -9.59 -25.63
N LYS A 384 -6.75 -10.79 -25.96
CA LYS A 384 -8.18 -11.00 -26.28
C LYS A 384 -9.03 -10.93 -25.01
N VAL A 385 -8.55 -11.50 -23.91
CA VAL A 385 -9.21 -11.44 -22.60
C VAL A 385 -9.26 -10.00 -22.09
N LEU A 386 -8.17 -9.23 -22.25
CA LEU A 386 -8.15 -7.81 -21.89
C LEU A 386 -9.19 -7.02 -22.69
N ALA A 387 -9.23 -7.20 -24.02
CA ALA A 387 -10.20 -6.53 -24.88
C ALA A 387 -11.64 -6.84 -24.47
N ALA A 388 -11.96 -8.12 -24.26
CA ALA A 388 -13.30 -8.54 -23.85
C ALA A 388 -13.64 -8.09 -22.42
N ALA A 389 -12.68 -8.09 -21.50
CA ALA A 389 -12.89 -7.64 -20.12
C ALA A 389 -13.14 -6.13 -20.04
N ASP A 390 -12.44 -5.34 -20.85
CA ASP A 390 -12.67 -3.90 -20.97
C ASP A 390 -14.06 -3.61 -21.56
N HIS A 391 -14.42 -4.28 -22.66
CA HIS A 391 -15.74 -4.15 -23.27
C HIS A 391 -16.88 -4.53 -22.31
N LEU A 392 -16.72 -5.64 -21.59
CA LEU A 392 -17.67 -6.12 -20.59
C LEU A 392 -17.52 -5.38 -19.24
N GLN A 393 -16.65 -4.38 -19.15
CA GLN A 393 -16.41 -3.57 -17.94
C GLN A 393 -16.17 -4.41 -16.67
N VAL A 394 -15.41 -5.50 -16.80
CA VAL A 394 -14.97 -6.35 -15.68
C VAL A 394 -13.63 -5.83 -15.18
N ALA A 395 -13.67 -4.78 -14.35
CA ALA A 395 -12.48 -4.05 -13.91
C ALA A 395 -11.42 -4.93 -13.22
N SER A 396 -11.84 -5.92 -12.43
CA SER A 396 -10.94 -6.86 -11.76
C SER A 396 -10.15 -7.73 -12.77
N ALA A 397 -10.79 -8.15 -13.86
CA ALA A 397 -10.15 -8.92 -14.92
C ALA A 397 -9.19 -8.06 -15.75
N VAL A 398 -9.58 -6.81 -16.07
CA VAL A 398 -8.68 -5.83 -16.71
C VAL A 398 -7.42 -5.62 -15.87
N HIS A 399 -7.59 -5.43 -14.56
CA HIS A 399 -6.47 -5.27 -13.63
C HIS A 399 -5.54 -6.50 -13.58
N GLN A 400 -6.12 -7.70 -13.52
CA GLN A 400 -5.37 -8.97 -13.57
C GLN A 400 -4.58 -9.13 -14.88
N CYS A 401 -5.19 -8.82 -16.03
CA CYS A 401 -4.51 -8.80 -17.33
C CYS A 401 -3.33 -7.81 -17.33
N CYS A 402 -3.50 -6.61 -16.81
CA CYS A 402 -2.42 -5.62 -16.69
C CYS A 402 -1.28 -6.14 -15.81
N ASN A 403 -1.59 -6.74 -14.67
CA ASN A 403 -0.58 -7.32 -13.76
C ASN A 403 0.19 -8.47 -14.40
N PHE A 404 -0.48 -9.32 -15.17
CA PHE A 404 0.16 -10.38 -15.95
C PHE A 404 1.12 -9.78 -16.98
N LEU A 405 0.67 -8.78 -17.77
CA LEU A 405 1.51 -8.11 -18.76
C LEU A 405 2.74 -7.44 -18.13
N LEU A 406 2.56 -6.77 -16.98
CA LEU A 406 3.64 -6.14 -16.23
C LEU A 406 4.65 -7.15 -15.69
N THR A 407 4.19 -8.30 -15.23
CA THR A 407 5.05 -9.28 -14.57
C THR A 407 5.80 -10.14 -15.59
N GLU A 408 5.08 -10.78 -16.50
CA GLU A 408 5.66 -11.72 -17.47
C GLU A 408 6.46 -11.01 -18.55
N PHE A 409 5.92 -9.93 -19.13
CA PHE A 409 6.57 -9.28 -20.27
C PHE A 409 7.40 -8.08 -19.87
N VAL A 410 6.94 -7.22 -18.95
CA VAL A 410 7.72 -6.01 -18.63
C VAL A 410 8.86 -6.30 -17.66
N LYS A 411 8.65 -7.10 -16.61
CA LYS A 411 9.66 -7.34 -15.56
C LYS A 411 10.58 -8.52 -15.84
N ILE A 412 10.06 -9.61 -16.43
CA ILE A 412 10.82 -10.85 -16.63
C ILE A 412 11.46 -10.88 -18.02
N ARG A 413 10.70 -10.59 -19.08
CA ARG A 413 11.17 -10.74 -20.46
C ARG A 413 10.60 -9.67 -21.40
N LEU A 414 11.30 -8.55 -21.53
CA LEU A 414 10.93 -7.48 -22.46
C LEU A 414 11.87 -7.46 -23.66
N ASP A 415 11.39 -7.96 -24.81
CA ASP A 415 11.98 -7.66 -26.11
C ASP A 415 11.25 -6.49 -26.78
N PHE A 416 11.85 -5.95 -27.84
CA PHE A 416 11.36 -4.72 -28.46
C PHE A 416 10.05 -4.90 -29.24
N GLU A 417 9.84 -6.08 -29.83
CA GLU A 417 8.59 -6.44 -30.49
C GLU A 417 7.44 -6.50 -29.47
N THR A 418 7.68 -7.17 -28.35
CA THR A 418 6.74 -7.27 -27.22
C THR A 418 6.45 -5.90 -26.63
N TYR A 419 7.45 -5.02 -26.51
CA TYR A 419 7.24 -3.63 -26.11
C TYR A 419 6.28 -2.90 -27.04
N CYS A 420 6.48 -2.97 -28.37
CA CYS A 420 5.60 -2.28 -29.32
C CYS A 420 4.15 -2.75 -29.17
N ARG A 421 3.95 -4.06 -29.08
CA ARG A 421 2.64 -4.64 -28.85
C ARG A 421 2.01 -4.18 -27.53
N ILE A 422 2.76 -4.19 -26.42
CA ILE A 422 2.25 -3.77 -25.11
C ILE A 422 1.94 -2.28 -25.10
N TRP A 423 2.76 -1.45 -25.75
CA TRP A 423 2.54 -0.02 -25.84
C TRP A 423 1.25 0.31 -26.61
N GLU A 424 1.01 -0.37 -27.74
CA GLU A 424 -0.22 -0.21 -28.51
C GLU A 424 -1.46 -0.64 -27.71
N ILE A 425 -1.36 -1.76 -26.99
CA ILE A 425 -2.42 -2.23 -26.08
C ILE A 425 -2.67 -1.18 -25.00
N ALA A 426 -1.62 -0.73 -24.31
CA ALA A 426 -1.74 0.23 -23.22
C ALA A 426 -2.35 1.55 -23.69
N LEU A 427 -1.96 2.03 -24.88
CA LEU A 427 -2.55 3.23 -25.48
C LEU A 427 -4.03 3.03 -25.80
N SER A 428 -4.39 1.91 -26.41
CA SER A 428 -5.76 1.63 -26.88
C SER A 428 -6.77 1.60 -25.73
N TYR A 429 -6.36 1.07 -24.58
CA TYR A 429 -7.21 0.96 -23.38
C TYR A 429 -6.91 2.02 -22.31
N GLY A 430 -6.08 3.03 -22.62
CA GLY A 430 -5.77 4.12 -21.68
C GLY A 430 -5.01 3.70 -20.40
N LEU A 431 -4.26 2.59 -20.46
CA LEU A 431 -3.55 1.98 -19.33
C LEU A 431 -2.19 2.65 -19.08
N LYS A 432 -2.22 3.86 -18.51
CA LYS A 432 -1.03 4.70 -18.31
C LYS A 432 0.07 4.01 -17.48
N ASP A 433 -0.28 3.31 -16.41
CA ASP A 433 0.71 2.64 -15.56
C ASP A 433 1.47 1.54 -16.31
N LEU A 434 0.79 0.80 -17.19
CA LEU A 434 1.39 -0.22 -18.04
C LEU A 434 2.31 0.41 -19.09
N GLN A 435 1.86 1.51 -19.71
CA GLN A 435 2.62 2.28 -20.68
C GLN A 435 3.92 2.81 -20.06
N ASP A 436 3.82 3.50 -18.91
CA ASP A 436 4.97 4.10 -18.22
C ASP A 436 5.99 3.05 -17.77
N ALA A 437 5.53 1.89 -17.30
CA ALA A 437 6.40 0.80 -16.89
C ALA A 437 7.15 0.17 -18.09
N ALA A 438 6.44 -0.06 -19.20
CA ALA A 438 7.03 -0.60 -20.42
C ALA A 438 8.06 0.37 -21.02
N GLU A 439 7.71 1.65 -21.10
CA GLU A 439 8.62 2.71 -21.57
C GLU A 439 9.85 2.88 -20.66
N CYS A 440 9.69 2.82 -19.33
CA CYS A 440 10.82 2.94 -18.40
C CYS A 440 11.87 1.83 -18.62
N ASN A 441 11.44 0.61 -18.94
CA ASN A 441 12.38 -0.49 -19.21
C ASN A 441 13.07 -0.33 -20.55
N VAL A 442 12.34 0.03 -21.62
CA VAL A 442 12.95 0.29 -22.93
C VAL A 442 13.88 1.50 -22.89
N ALA A 443 13.53 2.54 -22.12
CA ALA A 443 14.37 3.72 -21.96
C ALA A 443 15.76 3.39 -21.38
N LYS A 444 15.86 2.38 -20.50
CA LYS A 444 17.14 1.90 -19.94
C LYS A 444 17.96 1.11 -20.94
N MET A 445 17.31 0.42 -21.88
CA MET A 445 17.92 -0.42 -22.92
C MET A 445 17.97 0.27 -24.28
N TYR A 446 17.78 1.59 -24.32
CA TYR A 446 17.58 2.33 -25.57
C TYR A 446 18.74 2.17 -26.57
N THR A 447 19.98 2.11 -26.09
CA THR A 447 21.17 1.86 -26.92
C THR A 447 21.05 0.55 -27.70
N ASP A 448 20.77 -0.55 -27.01
CA ASP A 448 20.67 -1.89 -27.60
C ASP A 448 19.46 -1.98 -28.56
N VAL A 449 18.38 -1.29 -28.20
CA VAL A 449 17.15 -1.21 -29.00
C VAL A 449 17.42 -0.49 -30.32
N CYS A 450 18.16 0.62 -30.34
CA CYS A 450 18.45 1.38 -31.56
C CYS A 450 19.26 0.58 -32.59
N GLU A 451 20.04 -0.40 -32.15
CA GLU A 451 20.83 -1.28 -33.03
C GLU A 451 19.99 -2.43 -33.61
N SER A 452 18.80 -2.67 -33.06
CA SER A 452 17.87 -3.71 -33.52
C SER A 452 17.18 -3.32 -34.83
N LYS A 453 16.85 -4.31 -35.66
CA LYS A 453 16.05 -4.07 -36.89
C LYS A 453 14.62 -3.70 -36.52
N GLU A 454 14.15 -4.23 -35.40
CA GLU A 454 12.82 -4.08 -34.86
C GLU A 454 12.52 -2.60 -34.52
N PHE A 455 13.53 -1.85 -34.08
CA PHE A 455 13.44 -0.40 -33.92
C PHE A 455 13.10 0.33 -35.23
N LEU A 456 13.69 -0.07 -36.36
CA LEU A 456 13.41 0.58 -37.63
C LEU A 456 12.04 0.17 -38.20
N THR A 457 11.58 -1.05 -37.94
CA THR A 457 10.35 -1.60 -38.52
C THR A 457 9.09 -1.33 -37.70
N HIS A 458 9.14 -1.50 -36.37
CA HIS A 458 7.94 -1.58 -35.52
C HIS A 458 7.60 -0.31 -34.73
N ILE A 459 8.59 0.52 -34.35
CA ILE A 459 8.28 1.70 -33.51
C ILE A 459 7.52 2.78 -34.29
N GLY A 460 6.40 3.23 -33.73
CA GLY A 460 5.59 4.32 -34.27
C GLY A 460 6.10 5.71 -33.86
N GLY A 461 5.69 6.76 -34.60
CA GLY A 461 6.13 8.13 -34.32
C GLY A 461 5.70 8.65 -32.94
N ASN A 462 4.47 8.32 -32.49
CA ASN A 462 3.99 8.72 -31.16
C ASN A 462 4.73 7.99 -30.04
N GLN A 463 4.98 6.70 -30.22
CA GLN A 463 5.74 5.86 -29.29
C GLN A 463 7.18 6.36 -29.14
N LEU A 464 7.85 6.64 -30.26
CA LEU A 464 9.20 7.20 -30.27
C LEU A 464 9.23 8.60 -29.62
N THR A 465 8.26 9.46 -29.93
CA THR A 465 8.16 10.79 -29.28
C THR A 465 8.01 10.67 -27.76
N SER A 466 7.15 9.76 -27.29
CA SER A 466 6.95 9.50 -25.86
C SER A 466 8.25 9.05 -25.20
N LEU A 467 8.92 8.06 -25.79
CA LEU A 467 10.19 7.52 -25.31
C LEU A 467 11.31 8.58 -25.25
N LEU A 468 11.43 9.43 -26.27
CA LEU A 468 12.44 10.50 -26.35
C LEU A 468 12.21 11.63 -25.34
N SER A 469 10.97 11.84 -24.93
CA SER A 469 10.60 12.91 -24.00
C SER A 469 10.99 12.60 -22.55
N ARG A 470 11.34 11.34 -22.25
CA ARG A 470 11.65 10.87 -20.91
C ARG A 470 12.99 11.38 -20.39
N ASP A 471 13.02 11.71 -19.10
CA ASP A 471 14.23 12.14 -18.39
C ASP A 471 15.18 10.98 -18.08
N ASP A 472 14.66 9.75 -17.96
CA ASP A 472 15.42 8.53 -17.60
C ASP A 472 15.94 7.75 -18.82
N LEU A 473 15.91 8.35 -20.02
CA LEU A 473 16.42 7.75 -21.25
C LEU A 473 17.95 7.55 -21.18
N SER A 474 18.39 6.29 -21.26
CA SER A 474 19.79 5.89 -21.20
C SER A 474 20.38 5.77 -22.60
N ALA A 475 21.16 6.77 -23.01
CA ALA A 475 21.87 6.77 -24.29
C ALA A 475 23.31 7.28 -24.13
N PRO A 476 24.27 6.86 -24.98
CA PRO A 476 25.67 7.26 -24.85
C PRO A 476 25.91 8.76 -25.07
N SER A 477 25.12 9.39 -25.94
CA SER A 477 25.18 10.83 -26.21
C SER A 477 23.88 11.33 -26.83
N LYS A 478 23.63 12.64 -26.76
CA LYS A 478 22.52 13.28 -27.48
C LYS A 478 22.71 13.20 -29.00
N THR A 479 23.96 13.18 -29.47
CA THR A 479 24.31 12.91 -30.87
C THR A 479 23.90 11.50 -31.31
N PHE A 480 24.10 10.48 -30.47
CA PHE A 480 23.64 9.12 -30.75
C PHE A 480 22.11 9.08 -30.92
N ILE A 481 21.37 9.73 -30.01
CA ILE A 481 19.90 9.82 -30.09
C ILE A 481 19.47 10.47 -31.42
N LEU A 482 20.09 11.59 -31.81
CA LEU A 482 19.78 12.25 -33.07
C LEU A 482 20.06 11.33 -34.27
N LYS A 483 21.20 10.64 -34.30
CA LYS A 483 21.54 9.70 -35.38
C LYS A 483 20.56 8.54 -35.48
N SER A 484 20.17 7.94 -34.35
CA SER A 484 19.17 6.87 -34.33
C SER A 484 17.81 7.34 -34.84
N VAL A 485 17.40 8.56 -34.49
CA VAL A 485 16.16 9.17 -35.00
C VAL A 485 16.23 9.44 -36.51
N MET A 486 17.35 9.96 -37.01
CA MET A 486 17.54 10.19 -38.44
C MET A 486 17.54 8.88 -39.23
N GLN A 487 18.18 7.83 -38.69
CA GLN A 487 18.14 6.49 -39.28
C GLN A 487 16.70 5.94 -39.33
N TRP A 488 15.91 6.15 -38.27
CA TRP A 488 14.49 5.76 -38.25
C TRP A 488 13.67 6.54 -39.29
N ILE A 489 13.85 7.84 -39.42
CA ILE A 489 13.13 8.66 -40.42
C ILE A 489 13.48 8.18 -41.83
N ASN A 490 14.77 8.03 -42.13
CA ASN A 490 15.26 7.67 -43.46
C ASN A 490 14.83 6.27 -43.90
N TYR A 491 14.62 5.33 -42.97
CA TYR A 491 14.20 3.96 -43.29
C TYR A 491 12.82 3.88 -43.97
N LYS A 492 11.87 4.76 -43.59
CA LYS A 492 10.54 4.89 -44.23
C LYS A 492 10.25 6.35 -44.51
N LYS A 493 11.12 6.98 -45.30
CA LYS A 493 11.15 8.42 -45.53
C LYS A 493 9.77 8.98 -45.88
N GLU A 494 9.13 8.46 -46.93
CA GLU A 494 7.85 8.97 -47.42
C GLU A 494 6.75 8.98 -46.35
N GLU A 495 6.65 7.94 -45.53
CA GLU A 495 5.65 7.83 -44.46
C GLU A 495 6.01 8.68 -43.22
N ARG A 496 7.29 8.74 -42.87
CA ARG A 496 7.76 9.32 -41.59
C ARG A 496 8.06 10.80 -41.66
N MET A 497 8.23 11.38 -42.86
CA MET A 497 8.42 12.83 -43.01
C MET A 497 7.27 13.64 -42.38
N ALA A 498 6.04 13.13 -42.42
CA ALA A 498 4.88 13.80 -41.80
C ALA A 498 4.99 13.94 -40.27
N VAL A 499 5.71 13.03 -39.60
CA VAL A 499 5.90 13.03 -38.13
C VAL A 499 7.31 13.45 -37.71
N ALA A 500 8.23 13.64 -38.67
CA ALA A 500 9.64 13.91 -38.44
C ALA A 500 9.86 15.14 -37.54
N ALA A 501 9.19 16.26 -37.84
CA ALA A 501 9.32 17.49 -37.04
C ALA A 501 8.94 17.27 -35.56
N LYS A 502 7.88 16.51 -35.30
CA LYS A 502 7.43 16.19 -33.93
C LYS A 502 8.45 15.32 -33.20
N VAL A 503 8.98 14.30 -33.87
CA VAL A 503 9.95 13.36 -33.28
C VAL A 503 11.29 14.05 -33.03
N ILE A 504 11.79 14.84 -33.98
CA ILE A 504 13.04 15.61 -33.85
C ILE A 504 12.89 16.65 -32.73
N GLY A 505 11.75 17.32 -32.62
CA GLY A 505 11.49 18.29 -31.55
C GLY A 505 11.51 17.68 -30.14
N ALA A 506 11.26 16.37 -30.00
CA ALA A 506 11.40 15.67 -28.72
C ALA A 506 12.87 15.40 -28.35
N VAL A 507 13.78 15.40 -29.32
CA VAL A 507 15.23 15.38 -29.05
C VAL A 507 15.59 16.75 -28.48
N ARG A 508 16.06 16.80 -27.23
CA ARG A 508 16.52 18.05 -26.59
C ARG A 508 17.79 18.58 -27.28
N LEU A 509 17.63 19.22 -28.44
CA LEU A 509 18.70 19.65 -29.36
C LEU A 509 19.69 20.63 -28.75
N GLY A 510 19.33 21.34 -27.67
CA GLY A 510 20.21 22.31 -26.99
C GLY A 510 21.50 21.75 -26.38
N LEU A 511 21.69 20.42 -26.41
CA LEU A 511 22.90 19.73 -25.93
C LEU A 511 23.57 18.87 -27.02
N VAL A 512 23.15 19.00 -28.28
CA VAL A 512 23.78 18.32 -29.43
C VAL A 512 24.88 19.22 -29.98
N ASP A 513 26.02 18.63 -30.34
CA ASP A 513 27.07 19.37 -31.06
C ASP A 513 26.50 19.92 -32.37
N ILE A 514 26.52 21.25 -32.51
CA ILE A 514 25.94 21.97 -33.64
C ILE A 514 26.54 21.51 -34.97
N THR A 515 27.79 21.07 -34.99
CA THR A 515 28.46 20.59 -36.21
C THR A 515 27.86 19.28 -36.72
N VAL A 516 27.53 18.35 -35.81
CA VAL A 516 26.93 17.06 -36.18
C VAL A 516 25.46 17.22 -36.53
N ALA A 517 24.74 18.08 -35.81
CA ALA A 517 23.36 18.41 -36.14
C ALA A 517 23.27 19.03 -37.54
N LEU A 518 24.19 19.93 -37.89
CA LEU A 518 24.24 20.53 -39.22
C LEU A 518 24.63 19.51 -40.29
N ASP A 519 25.66 18.69 -40.11
CA ASP A 519 26.07 17.69 -41.12
C ASP A 519 24.99 16.63 -41.40
N ASP A 520 24.30 16.13 -40.37
CA ASP A 520 23.24 15.11 -40.54
C ASP A 520 21.92 15.71 -41.06
N LEU A 521 21.66 17.00 -40.81
CA LEU A 521 20.49 17.71 -41.35
C LEU A 521 20.74 18.31 -42.74
N ASN A 522 22.00 18.58 -43.12
CA ASN A 522 22.42 19.15 -44.40
C ASN A 522 22.33 18.14 -45.55
N THR A 523 21.12 17.65 -45.77
CA THR A 523 20.74 16.80 -46.91
C THR A 523 20.41 17.66 -48.13
N GLU A 524 20.53 17.09 -49.34
CA GLU A 524 20.23 17.80 -50.61
C GLU A 524 18.83 18.44 -50.64
N GLU A 525 17.88 17.93 -49.84
CA GLU A 525 16.53 18.45 -49.69
C GLU A 525 16.45 19.71 -48.81
N MET A 526 17.26 19.82 -47.75
CA MET A 526 17.35 21.05 -46.95
C MET A 526 18.06 22.16 -47.71
N GLN A 527 19.00 21.83 -48.60
CA GLN A 527 19.64 22.80 -49.50
C GLN A 527 18.68 23.37 -50.57
N GLN A 528 17.51 22.74 -50.78
CA GLN A 528 16.48 23.22 -51.70
C GLN A 528 15.46 24.15 -51.03
N VAL A 529 15.50 24.32 -49.70
CA VAL A 529 14.61 25.23 -48.98
C VAL A 529 15.21 26.65 -49.03
N PRO A 530 14.58 27.60 -49.75
CA PRO A 530 15.17 28.92 -50.02
C PRO A 530 15.44 29.76 -48.77
N ASP A 531 14.76 29.48 -47.65
CA ASP A 531 14.89 30.22 -46.39
C ASP A 531 16.11 29.81 -45.53
N ILE A 532 16.89 28.80 -45.94
CA ILE A 532 18.07 28.30 -45.20
C ILE A 532 19.36 29.01 -45.68
N HIS A 533 19.29 29.80 -46.74
CA HIS A 533 20.44 30.47 -47.37
C HIS A 533 20.41 32.01 -47.28
N ASN A 534 19.55 32.58 -46.44
CA ASN A 534 19.50 34.03 -46.17
C ASN A 534 19.89 34.39 -44.74
#